data_AF-A0AAW1JXS8-F1
#
_entry.id   AF-A0AAW1JXS8-F1
#
_cell.length_a   1.000
_cell.length_b   1.000
_cell.length_c   1.000
_cell.angle_alpha   90.00
_cell.angle_beta   90.00
_cell.angle_gamma   90.00
#
_symmetry.space_group_name_H-M   'P 1'
#
loop_
_entity.id
_entity.type
_entity.pdbx_description
1 polymer ?
#
loop_
_entity_poly.entity_id
_entity_poly.type
_entity_poly.pdbx_seq_one_letter_code
_entity_poly.pdbx_strand_id
1 'polypeptide(L)'
;MNTTDVISLIAYSAATFSQLVLYHWIGNEIMYKSNKIIESCYLSQWYQLSVYSQKFMLLLMERAKRPLVVEVYSLVHISVDSLAVIIKWSYSLFAVTRARYN
;
A
#
# COMPACT_ATOMS: atom_id res chain seq x y z
N MET A 1 31.94 -19.90 6.08
CA MET A 1 31.10 -18.88 5.42
C MET A 1 31.90 -17.59 5.46
N ASN A 2 32.34 -17.08 4.32
CA ASN A 2 33.26 -15.94 4.32
C ASN A 2 32.51 -14.70 4.82
N THR A 3 33.20 -13.84 5.56
CA THR A 3 32.63 -12.60 6.11
C THR A 3 32.03 -11.71 5.02
N THR A 4 32.58 -11.76 3.81
CA THR A 4 32.08 -11.07 2.60
C THR A 4 30.70 -11.56 2.15
N ASP A 5 30.42 -12.86 2.29
CA ASP A 5 29.18 -13.47 1.83
C ASP A 5 28.01 -13.12 2.76
N VAL A 6 28.29 -13.05 4.07
CA VAL A 6 27.31 -12.62 5.07
C VAL A 6 26.98 -11.14 4.92
N ILE A 7 27.99 -10.29 4.65
CA ILE A 7 27.79 -8.85 4.43
C ILE A 7 26.93 -8.60 3.18
N SER A 8 27.21 -9.29 2.08
CA SER A 8 26.43 -9.14 0.85
C SER A 8 24.99 -9.64 0.99
N LEU A 9 24.76 -10.76 1.71
CA LEU A 9 23.43 -11.28 2.02
C LEU A 9 22.60 -10.28 2.85
N ILE A 10 23.21 -9.72 3.90
CA ILE A 10 22.56 -8.71 4.76
C ILE A 10 22.20 -7.47 3.93
N ALA A 11 23.15 -6.96 3.13
CA ALA A 11 22.92 -5.79 2.28
C ALA A 11 21.78 -6.04 1.28
N TYR A 12 21.74 -7.21 0.64
CA TYR A 12 20.68 -7.58 -0.29
C TYR A 12 19.32 -7.63 0.40
N SER A 13 19.23 -8.32 1.55
CA SER A 13 17.98 -8.42 2.31
C SER A 13 17.45 -7.05 2.77
N ALA A 14 18.33 -6.16 3.22
CA ALA A 14 17.97 -4.81 3.64
C ALA A 14 17.50 -3.96 2.45
N ALA A 15 18.13 -4.10 1.28
CA ALA A 15 17.72 -3.41 0.07
C ALA A 15 16.34 -3.86 -0.43
N THR A 16 16.05 -5.16 -0.42
CA THR A 16 14.71 -5.64 -0.80
C THR A 16 13.64 -5.20 0.21
N PHE A 17 13.96 -5.17 1.50
CA PHE A 17 13.05 -4.68 2.53
C PHE A 17 12.73 -3.19 2.35
N SER A 18 13.74 -2.36 2.06
CA SER A 18 13.53 -0.93 1.82
C SER A 18 12.68 -0.68 0.57
N GLN A 19 12.88 -1.45 -0.50
CA GLN A 19 12.03 -1.41 -1.70
C GLN A 19 10.57 -1.74 -1.38
N LEU A 20 10.30 -2.76 -0.55
CA LEU A 20 8.94 -3.11 -0.12
C LEU A 20 8.29 -2.00 0.68
N VAL A 21 9.02 -1.40 1.64
CA VAL A 21 8.51 -0.29 2.46
C VAL A 21 8.20 0.93 1.58
N LEU A 22 9.09 1.28 0.65
CA LEU A 22 8.88 2.39 -0.28
C LEU A 22 7.66 2.16 -1.18
N TYR A 23 7.48 0.95 -1.72
CA TYR A 23 6.33 0.62 -2.55
C TYR A 23 5.01 0.76 -1.78
N HIS A 24 4.96 0.26 -0.55
CA HIS A 24 3.77 0.40 0.31
C HIS A 24 3.49 1.85 0.70
N TRP A 25 4.53 2.62 1.01
CA TRP A 25 4.41 4.03 1.36
C TRP A 25 3.83 4.84 0.20
N ILE A 26 4.42 4.69 -0.99
CA ILE A 26 3.99 5.41 -2.19
C ILE A 26 2.56 4.99 -2.58
N GLY A 27 2.25 3.69 -2.52
CA GLY A 27 0.89 3.19 -2.77
C GLY A 27 -0.15 3.84 -1.86
N ASN A 28 0.15 3.93 -0.56
CA ASN A 28 -0.72 4.57 0.42
C ASN A 28 -0.86 6.08 0.20
N GLU A 29 0.23 6.78 -0.11
CA GLU A 29 0.22 8.22 -0.36
C GLU A 29 -0.56 8.57 -1.65
N ILE A 30 -0.42 7.77 -2.70
CA ILE A 30 -1.20 7.90 -3.94
C ILE A 30 -2.68 7.68 -3.66
N MET A 31 -3.06 6.64 -2.90
CA MET A 31 -4.45 6.41 -2.52
C MET A 31 -5.03 7.57 -1.71
N TYR A 32 -4.29 8.07 -0.71
CA TYR A 32 -4.73 9.18 0.13
C TYR A 32 -4.94 10.46 -0.69
N LYS A 33 -3.99 10.81 -1.56
CA LYS A 33 -4.12 11.97 -2.46
C LYS A 33 -5.25 11.80 -3.45
N SER A 34 -5.44 10.60 -4.01
CA SER A 34 -6.52 10.29 -4.95
C SER A 34 -7.89 10.50 -4.31
N ASN A 35 -8.12 9.95 -3.10
CA ASN A 35 -9.36 10.15 -2.35
C ASN A 35 -9.64 11.64 -2.09
N LYS A 36 -8.63 12.40 -1.67
CA LYS A 36 -8.77 13.84 -1.43
C LYS A 36 -9.13 14.62 -2.72
N ILE A 37 -8.55 14.24 -3.86
CA ILE A 37 -8.87 14.85 -5.16
C ILE A 37 -10.32 14.55 -5.55
N ILE A 38 -10.78 13.31 -5.35
CA ILE A 38 -12.16 12.89 -5.66
C ILE A 38 -13.15 13.63 -4.75
N GLU A 39 -12.86 13.74 -3.47
CA GLU A 39 -13.67 14.48 -2.50
C GLU A 39 -13.77 15.97 -2.88
N SER A 40 -12.65 16.62 -3.20
CA SER A 40 -12.64 18.00 -3.67
C SER A 40 -13.38 18.17 -5.00
N CYS A 41 -13.32 17.17 -5.88
CA CYS A 41 -14.05 17.16 -7.14
C CYS A 41 -15.56 16.99 -6.91
N TYR A 42 -15.95 16.16 -5.94
CA TYR A 42 -17.34 15.96 -5.54
C TYR A 42 -17.96 17.21 -4.90
N LEU A 43 -17.18 17.94 -4.09
CA LEU A 43 -17.57 19.22 -3.49
C LEU A 43 -17.53 20.39 -4.48
N SER A 44 -16.84 20.26 -5.61
CA SER A 44 -16.90 21.26 -6.68
C SER A 44 -18.30 21.27 -7.30
N GLN A 45 -18.74 22.41 -7.87
CA GLN A 45 -20.03 22.51 -8.56
C GLN A 45 -20.02 21.78 -9.92
N TRP A 46 -19.66 20.50 -9.94
CA TRP A 46 -19.53 19.65 -11.13
C TRP A 46 -20.82 19.55 -11.96
N TYR A 47 -21.98 19.82 -11.33
CA TYR A 47 -23.28 19.92 -11.99
C TYR A 47 -23.43 21.15 -12.91
N GLN A 48 -22.60 22.18 -12.75
CA GLN A 48 -22.60 23.40 -13.60
C GLN A 48 -21.61 23.32 -14.78
N LEU A 49 -20.76 22.30 -14.84
CA LEU A 49 -19.80 22.13 -15.93
C LEU A 49 -20.45 21.51 -17.18
N SER A 50 -19.77 21.67 -18.33
CA SER A 50 -20.20 21.10 -19.61
C SER A 50 -20.48 19.60 -19.51
N VAL A 51 -21.44 19.10 -20.31
CA VAL A 51 -21.86 17.68 -20.32
C VAL A 51 -20.68 16.71 -20.54
N TYR A 52 -19.65 17.14 -21.29
CA TYR A 52 -18.43 16.37 -21.50
C TYR A 52 -17.60 16.24 -20.22
N SER A 53 -17.35 17.37 -19.53
CA SER A 53 -16.62 17.40 -18.25
C SER A 53 -17.36 16.64 -17.15
N GLN A 54 -18.69 16.70 -17.16
CA GLN A 54 -19.55 16.02 -16.19
C GLN A 54 -19.48 14.50 -16.34
N LYS A 55 -19.54 13.98 -17.58
CA LYS A 55 -19.33 12.56 -17.88
C LYS A 55 -17.92 12.10 -17.51
N PHE A 56 -16.91 12.92 -17.77
CA PHE A 56 -15.53 12.61 -17.41
C PHE A 56 -15.34 12.52 -15.89
N MET A 57 -15.91 13.46 -15.12
CA MET A 57 -15.89 13.43 -13.65
C MET A 57 -16.61 12.21 -13.08
N LEU A 58 -17.81 11.87 -13.58
CA LEU A 58 -18.54 10.67 -13.17
C LEU A 58 -17.76 9.39 -13.48
N LEU A 59 -17.11 9.32 -14.64
CA LEU A 59 -16.29 8.19 -15.04
C LEU A 59 -15.03 8.08 -14.15
N LEU A 60 -14.42 9.21 -13.79
CA LEU A 60 -13.32 9.27 -12.82
C LEU A 60 -13.76 8.83 -11.42
N MET A 61 -14.91 9.29 -10.95
CA MET A 61 -15.47 8.88 -9.65
C MET A 61 -15.80 7.38 -9.61
N GLU A 62 -16.41 6.83 -10.67
CA GLU A 62 -16.68 5.39 -10.77
C GLU A 62 -15.41 4.55 -10.93
N ARG A 63 -14.41 5.06 -11.67
CA ARG A 63 -13.11 4.39 -11.81
C ARG A 63 -12.28 4.45 -10.56
N ALA A 64 -12.43 5.48 -9.74
CA ALA A 64 -11.70 5.62 -8.49
C ALA A 64 -12.42 4.99 -7.28
N LYS A 65 -13.74 4.80 -7.36
CA LYS A 65 -14.50 3.89 -6.48
C LYS A 65 -14.06 2.45 -6.61
N ARG A 66 -13.62 2.02 -7.80
CA ARG A 66 -12.79 0.82 -7.93
C ARG A 66 -11.42 1.21 -7.44
N PRO A 67 -11.06 0.86 -6.20
CA PRO A 67 -9.82 1.35 -5.69
C PRO A 67 -8.74 0.77 -6.60
N LEU A 68 -7.79 1.61 -7.03
CA LEU A 68 -6.54 1.20 -7.66
C LEU A 68 -5.67 0.46 -6.62
N VAL A 69 -6.32 -0.38 -5.81
CA VAL A 69 -5.72 -1.41 -5.00
C VAL A 69 -5.23 -2.35 -6.06
N VAL A 70 -3.92 -2.36 -6.23
CA VAL A 70 -3.22 -3.45 -6.87
C VAL A 70 -3.56 -4.67 -6.01
N GLU A 71 -4.70 -5.29 -6.29
CA GLU A 71 -5.15 -6.55 -5.72
C GLU A 71 -4.22 -7.61 -6.30
N VAL A 72 -3.00 -7.67 -5.76
CA VAL A 72 -2.25 -8.90 -5.83
C VAL A 72 -3.07 -9.84 -4.92
N TYR A 73 -3.81 -10.75 -5.54
CA TYR A 73 -4.32 -11.99 -4.97
C TYR A 73 -5.27 -11.91 -3.75
N SER A 74 -6.32 -11.10 -3.73
CA SER A 74 -7.48 -11.33 -2.82
C SER A 74 -7.21 -11.45 -1.29
N LEU A 75 -6.00 -11.16 -0.80
CA LEU A 75 -5.63 -11.49 0.60
C LEU A 75 -4.97 -10.34 1.35
N VAL A 76 -4.43 -9.31 0.69
CA VAL A 76 -3.78 -8.22 1.41
C VAL A 76 -3.99 -6.90 0.69
N HIS A 77 -4.74 -5.99 1.31
CA HIS A 77 -4.68 -4.57 0.98
C HIS A 77 -3.21 -4.13 1.10
N ILE A 78 -2.57 -3.71 0.01
CA ILE A 78 -1.22 -3.15 0.03
C ILE A 78 -1.32 -1.74 0.64
N SER A 79 -1.57 -1.65 1.94
CA SER A 79 -1.52 -0.43 2.75
C SER A 79 -0.43 -0.56 3.80
N VAL A 80 0.01 0.56 4.37
CA VAL A 80 0.99 0.57 5.46
C VAL A 80 0.53 -0.28 6.67
N ASP A 81 -0.79 -0.41 6.85
CA ASP A 81 -1.38 -1.24 7.90
C ASP A 81 -1.12 -2.73 7.70
N SER A 82 -1.11 -3.23 6.46
CA SER A 82 -0.84 -4.65 6.22
C SER A 82 0.61 -5.01 6.47
N LEU A 83 1.55 -4.09 6.21
CA LEU A 83 2.95 -4.26 6.59
C LEU A 83 3.09 -4.37 8.12
N ALA A 84 2.39 -3.51 8.88
CA ALA A 84 2.38 -3.59 10.34
C ALA A 84 1.74 -4.90 10.85
N VAL A 85 0.69 -5.38 10.18
CA VAL A 85 0.07 -6.68 10.47
C VAL A 85 1.06 -7.81 10.21
N ILE A 86 1.75 -7.85 9.07
CA ILE A 86 2.76 -8.88 8.75
C ILE A 86 3.90 -8.89 9.79
N ILE A 87 4.39 -7.71 10.20
CA ILE A 87 5.41 -7.61 11.25
C ILE A 87 4.88 -8.15 12.58
N LYS A 88 3.64 -7.80 12.97
CA LYS A 88 3.00 -8.30 14.20
C LYS A 88 2.83 -9.82 14.17
N TRP A 89 2.40 -10.39 13.04
CA TRP A 89 2.30 -11.84 12.86
C TRP A 89 3.67 -12.51 12.98
N SER A 90 4.69 -11.93 12.34
CA SER A 90 6.06 -12.46 12.40
C SER A 90 6.61 -12.44 13.83
N TYR A 91 6.37 -11.34 14.56
CA TYR A 91 6.74 -11.21 15.97
C TYR A 91 5.95 -12.19 16.86
N SER A 92 4.64 -12.35 16.61
CA SER A 92 3.80 -13.29 17.35
C SER A 92 4.27 -14.73 17.16
N LEU A 93 4.61 -15.13 15.92
CA LEU A 93 5.18 -16.44 15.63
C LEU A 93 6.51 -16.64 16.35
N PHE A 94 7.38 -15.64 16.34
CA PHE A 94 8.65 -15.68 17.06
C PHE A 94 8.46 -15.75 18.59
N ALA A 95 7.49 -15.02 19.14
CA ALA A 95 7.16 -15.06 20.55
C ALA A 95 6.63 -16.44 20.98
N VAL A 96 5.78 -17.06 20.15
CA VAL A 96 5.25 -18.40 20.40
C VAL A 96 6.35 -19.46 20.33
N THR A 97 7.24 -19.41 19.34
CA THR A 97 8.36 -20.37 19.26
C THR A 97 9.32 -20.20 20.43
N ARG A 98 9.59 -18.96 20.85
CA ARG A 98 10.39 -18.67 22.04
C ARG A 98 9.73 -19.16 23.33
N ALA A 99 8.42 -18.97 23.48
CA ALA A 99 7.68 -19.42 24.65
C ALA A 99 7.57 -20.95 24.75
N ARG A 100 7.64 -21.67 23.63
CA ARG A 100 7.57 -23.13 23.60
C ARG A 100 8.90 -23.83 23.92
N TYR A 101 10.02 -23.11 23.84
CA TYR A 101 11.37 -23.64 24.08
C TYR A 101 11.91 -23.35 25.49
N ASN A 102 11.06 -22.82 26.38
CA ASN A 102 11.34 -22.45 27.77
C ASN A 102 10.36 -23.19 28.68
#